data_AF-A0AAD4DLP7-F1
#
_entry.id   AF-A0AAD4DLP7-F1
#
_cell.length_a   1.000
_cell.length_b   1.000
_cell.length_c   1.000
_cell.angle_alpha   90.00
_cell.angle_beta   90.00
_cell.angle_gamma   90.00
#
_symmetry.space_group_name_H-M   'P 1'
#
loop_
_entity.id
_entity.type
_entity.pdbx_description
1 polymer ?
#
loop_
_entity_poly.entity_id
_entity_poly.type
_entity_poly.pdbx_seq_one_letter_code
_entity_poly.pdbx_strand_id
1 'polypeptide(L)'
;MWCNNCCLCFPVRGGAMFLAGFVILINAIGGILLFLWGSYFFSSTMALIFGGFSAVQAATAGIAFLGLCNWSYMMTRMFVYIQWLVAFLGVARIGMMAYQLQANKDRISGGCWGAVNDKGYSPMGTAAAFYCNTPIATFIMLFIIGLVIDFVINLYMYFVVWRFYVRMRLYPFQKGVALTYEQGLYEI
;
A
#
# COMPACT_ATOMS: atom_id res chain seq x y z
N MET A 1 18.42 13.30 22.35
CA MET A 1 19.28 12.47 21.48
C MET A 1 18.41 11.43 20.83
N TRP A 2 18.00 11.67 19.58
CA TRP A 2 17.25 10.66 18.81
C TRP A 2 18.27 9.70 18.22
N CYS A 3 18.08 8.41 18.48
CA CYS A 3 19.01 7.36 18.12
C CYS A 3 19.13 7.23 16.58
N ASN A 4 20.36 7.38 16.07
CA ASN A 4 20.70 7.42 14.65
C ASN A 4 20.29 6.15 13.86
N ASN A 5 19.93 5.06 14.55
CA ASN A 5 19.44 3.81 13.96
C ASN A 5 18.10 3.29 14.52
N CYS A 6 17.44 4.03 15.41
CA CYS A 6 16.23 3.50 16.02
C CYS A 6 15.09 3.44 14.99
N CYS A 7 14.49 2.24 14.90
CA CYS A 7 13.42 1.83 13.98
C CYS A 7 13.78 1.75 12.48
N LEU A 8 15.06 1.68 12.08
CA LEU A 8 15.41 1.26 10.71
C LEU A 8 15.63 -0.25 10.65
N CYS A 9 14.68 -0.98 10.08
CA CYS A 9 14.93 -2.35 9.64
C CYS A 9 15.75 -2.42 8.33
N PHE A 10 15.83 -1.33 7.56
CA PHE A 10 16.51 -1.29 6.26
C PHE A 10 17.39 -0.05 6.11
N PRO A 11 18.46 -0.08 5.27
CA PRO A 11 19.30 1.09 5.01
C PRO A 11 18.48 2.25 4.44
N VAL A 12 18.76 3.48 4.89
CA VAL A 12 17.91 4.69 4.67
C VAL A 12 17.54 4.92 3.21
N ARG A 13 18.43 4.62 2.25
CA ARG A 13 18.19 4.86 0.82
C ARG A 13 17.76 3.60 0.08
N GLY A 14 18.65 2.60 0.01
CA GLY A 14 18.36 1.35 -0.73
C GLY A 14 17.15 0.61 -0.18
N GLY A 15 17.01 0.59 1.15
CA GLY A 15 15.85 0.02 1.84
C GLY A 15 14.56 0.76 1.54
N ALA A 16 14.60 2.09 1.53
CA ALA A 16 13.44 2.92 1.20
C ALA A 16 13.00 2.74 -0.26
N MET A 17 13.95 2.61 -1.19
CA MET A 17 13.67 2.34 -2.60
C MET A 17 12.99 0.98 -2.78
N PHE A 18 13.52 -0.06 -2.14
CA PHE A 18 12.93 -1.40 -2.20
C PHE A 18 11.52 -1.41 -1.61
N LEU A 19 11.33 -0.78 -0.44
CA LEU A 19 10.03 -0.68 0.22
C LEU A 19 9.02 0.10 -0.65
N ALA A 20 9.42 1.23 -1.24
CA ALA A 20 8.56 1.99 -2.15
C ALA A 20 8.18 1.15 -3.38
N GLY A 21 9.13 0.43 -3.99
CA GLY A 21 8.85 -0.51 -5.08
C GLY A 21 7.87 -1.62 -4.68
N PHE A 22 8.03 -2.18 -3.48
CA PHE A 22 7.14 -3.19 -2.94
C PHE A 22 5.70 -2.67 -2.72
N VAL A 23 5.56 -1.46 -2.17
CA VAL A 23 4.26 -0.79 -1.98
C VAL A 23 3.59 -0.51 -3.32
N ILE A 24 4.34 -0.06 -4.34
CA ILE A 24 3.82 0.11 -5.70
C ILE A 24 3.23 -1.21 -6.22
N LEU A 25 3.97 -2.31 -6.11
CA LEU A 25 3.53 -3.62 -6.59
C LEU A 25 2.26 -4.11 -5.88
N ILE A 26 2.23 -4.08 -4.54
CA ILE A 26 1.06 -4.53 -3.78
C ILE A 26 -0.18 -3.71 -4.12
N ASN A 27 -0.04 -2.38 -4.18
CA ASN A 27 -1.17 -1.50 -4.45
C ASN A 27 -1.62 -1.55 -5.91
N ALA A 28 -0.71 -1.77 -6.86
CA ALA A 28 -1.07 -2.01 -8.26
C ALA A 28 -1.84 -3.32 -8.43
N ILE A 29 -1.35 -4.42 -7.85
CA ILE A 29 -2.02 -5.74 -7.90
C ILE A 29 -3.38 -5.64 -7.21
N GLY A 30 -3.43 -5.07 -6.01
CA GLY A 30 -4.69 -4.87 -5.27
C GLY A 30 -5.69 -3.98 -6.02
N GLY A 31 -5.21 -2.93 -6.70
CA GLY A 31 -6.04 -2.08 -7.56
C GLY A 31 -6.63 -2.85 -8.75
N ILE A 32 -5.81 -3.60 -9.48
CA ILE A 32 -6.25 -4.41 -10.62
C ILE A 32 -7.29 -5.45 -10.19
N LEU A 33 -7.07 -6.14 -9.07
CA LEU A 33 -8.02 -7.11 -8.52
C LEU A 33 -9.35 -6.47 -8.14
N LEU A 34 -9.34 -5.27 -7.56
CA LEU A 34 -10.56 -4.53 -7.23
C LEU A 34 -11.31 -4.06 -8.49
N PHE A 35 -10.61 -3.68 -9.57
CA PHE A 35 -11.27 -3.28 -10.81
C PHE A 35 -11.91 -4.46 -11.55
N LEU A 36 -11.26 -5.64 -11.54
CA LEU A 36 -11.79 -6.81 -12.22
C LEU A 36 -12.91 -7.46 -11.38
N TRP A 37 -12.67 -7.71 -10.10
CA TRP A 37 -13.50 -8.60 -9.27
C TRP A 37 -14.23 -7.85 -8.14
N GLY A 38 -14.00 -6.54 -7.98
CA GLY A 38 -14.63 -5.77 -6.91
C GLY A 38 -16.15 -5.66 -7.02
N SER A 39 -16.72 -5.77 -8.22
CA SER A 39 -18.19 -5.79 -8.44
C SER A 39 -18.88 -7.03 -7.85
N TYR A 40 -18.12 -8.11 -7.63
CA TYR A 40 -18.61 -9.31 -6.99
C TYR A 40 -18.78 -9.10 -5.47
N PHE A 41 -17.79 -8.48 -4.84
CA PHE A 41 -17.74 -8.27 -3.39
C PHE A 41 -18.44 -6.98 -2.92
N PHE A 42 -18.49 -5.96 -3.76
CA PHE A 42 -18.99 -4.63 -3.44
C PHE A 42 -19.98 -4.13 -4.51
N SER A 43 -20.74 -3.08 -4.18
CA SER A 43 -21.47 -2.33 -5.22
C SER A 43 -20.50 -1.78 -6.27
N SER A 44 -20.89 -1.74 -7.54
CA SER A 44 -20.00 -1.36 -8.66
C SER A 44 -19.35 0.01 -8.46
N THR A 45 -20.09 0.97 -7.91
CA THR A 45 -19.59 2.32 -7.60
C THR A 45 -18.57 2.31 -6.46
N MET A 46 -18.79 1.50 -5.42
CA MET A 46 -17.88 1.40 -4.27
C MET A 46 -16.57 0.69 -4.64
N ALA A 47 -16.66 -0.37 -5.46
CA ALA A 47 -15.49 -1.05 -5.99
C ALA A 47 -14.56 -0.10 -6.76
N LEU A 48 -15.13 0.80 -7.56
CA LEU A 48 -14.38 1.78 -8.34
C LEU A 48 -13.68 2.81 -7.45
N ILE A 49 -14.35 3.31 -6.41
CA ILE A 49 -13.74 4.23 -5.42
C ILE A 49 -12.57 3.55 -4.70
N PHE A 50 -12.74 2.30 -4.31
CA PHE A 50 -11.72 1.51 -3.64
C PHE A 50 -10.52 1.18 -4.54
N GLY A 51 -10.76 0.82 -5.80
CA GLY A 51 -9.71 0.61 -6.80
C GLY A 51 -8.95 1.90 -7.12
N GLY A 52 -9.68 3.02 -7.24
CA GLY A 52 -9.11 4.36 -7.41
C GLY A 52 -8.20 4.76 -6.25
N PHE A 53 -8.58 4.44 -5.02
CA PHE A 53 -7.73 4.71 -3.85
C PHE A 53 -6.42 3.91 -3.89
N SER A 54 -6.46 2.61 -4.23
CA SER A 54 -5.25 1.81 -4.44
C SER A 54 -4.34 2.41 -5.51
N ALA A 55 -4.90 2.95 -6.60
CA ALA A 55 -4.13 3.60 -7.65
C ALA A 55 -3.46 4.90 -7.15
N VAL A 56 -4.16 5.71 -6.34
CA VAL A 56 -3.56 6.90 -5.70
C VAL A 56 -2.42 6.50 -4.78
N GLN A 57 -2.57 5.43 -4.00
CA GLN A 57 -1.54 4.94 -3.09
C GLN A 57 -0.32 4.38 -3.82
N ALA A 58 -0.52 3.71 -4.96
CA ALA A 58 0.57 3.31 -5.85
C ALA A 58 1.27 4.54 -6.47
N ALA A 59 0.52 5.57 -6.87
CA ALA A 59 1.08 6.80 -7.42
C ALA A 59 1.92 7.57 -6.38
N THR A 60 1.47 7.69 -5.13
CA THR A 60 2.27 8.33 -4.07
C THR A 60 3.53 7.55 -3.75
N ALA A 61 3.47 6.22 -3.72
CA ALA A 61 4.66 5.38 -3.60
C ALA A 61 5.62 5.56 -4.80
N GLY A 62 5.10 5.76 -6.01
CA GLY A 62 5.87 6.13 -7.20
C GLY A 62 6.62 7.46 -7.05
N ILE A 63 5.96 8.48 -6.50
CA ILE A 63 6.60 9.78 -6.21
C ILE A 63 7.73 9.60 -5.17
N ALA A 64 7.52 8.80 -4.12
CA ALA A 64 8.57 8.47 -3.16
C ALA A 64 9.76 7.77 -3.82
N PHE A 65 9.50 6.78 -4.66
CA PHE A 65 10.53 6.04 -5.38
C PHE A 65 11.38 6.97 -6.26
N LEU A 66 10.75 7.80 -7.10
CA LEU A 66 11.44 8.77 -7.95
C LEU A 66 12.19 9.83 -7.13
N GLY A 67 11.62 10.27 -6.01
CA GLY A 67 12.27 11.21 -5.10
C GLY A 67 13.56 10.67 -4.48
N LEU A 68 13.56 9.38 -4.12
CA LEU A 68 14.73 8.67 -3.59
C LEU A 68 15.79 8.40 -4.67
N CYS A 69 15.37 8.07 -5.90
CA CYS A 69 16.29 7.87 -7.03
C CYS A 69 17.07 9.15 -7.35
N ASN A 70 16.36 10.27 -7.46
CA ASN A 70 16.92 11.54 -7.94
C ASN A 70 17.46 12.45 -6.82
N TRP A 71 17.46 12.01 -5.55
CA TRP A 71 17.83 12.88 -4.41
C TRP A 71 17.05 14.20 -4.38
N SER A 72 15.78 14.15 -4.79
CA SER A 72 15.00 15.37 -4.97
C SER A 72 14.33 15.79 -3.66
N TYR A 73 14.77 16.94 -3.13
CA TYR A 73 14.15 17.56 -1.94
C TYR A 73 12.69 17.93 -2.20
N MET A 74 12.34 18.42 -3.39
CA MET A 74 10.96 18.79 -3.72
C MET A 74 10.03 17.57 -3.76
N MET A 75 10.45 16.47 -4.40
CA MET A 75 9.61 15.27 -4.52
C MET A 75 9.38 14.58 -3.17
N THR A 76 10.42 14.50 -2.35
CA THR A 76 10.31 13.91 -1.00
C THR A 76 9.47 14.78 -0.07
N ARG A 77 9.58 16.11 -0.18
CA ARG A 77 8.68 17.05 0.50
C ARG A 77 7.23 16.83 0.09
N MET A 78 6.95 16.77 -1.22
CA MET A 78 5.61 16.56 -1.75
C MET A 78 5.01 15.23 -1.24
N PHE A 79 5.79 14.16 -1.26
CA PHE A 79 5.38 12.86 -0.73
C PHE A 79 4.98 12.95 0.75
N VAL A 80 5.80 13.55 1.61
CA VAL A 80 5.52 13.65 3.05
C VAL A 80 4.20 14.37 3.32
N TYR A 81 3.91 15.46 2.61
CA TYR A 81 2.64 16.18 2.77
C TYR A 81 1.44 15.38 2.26
N ILE A 82 1.53 14.75 1.08
CA ILE A 82 0.42 14.01 0.48
C ILE A 82 0.15 12.71 1.24
N GLN A 83 1.20 11.98 1.63
CA GLN A 83 1.08 10.67 2.25
C GLN A 83 0.38 10.73 3.61
N TRP A 84 0.48 11.85 4.34
CA TRP A 84 -0.26 12.03 5.58
C TRP A 84 -1.78 12.05 5.35
N LEU A 85 -2.24 12.76 4.30
CA LEU A 85 -3.64 12.80 3.91
C LEU A 85 -4.12 11.43 3.39
N VAL A 86 -3.29 10.75 2.59
CA VAL A 86 -3.59 9.40 2.09
C VAL A 86 -3.67 8.40 3.25
N ALA A 87 -2.79 8.48 4.25
CA ALA A 87 -2.86 7.61 5.43
C ALA A 87 -4.16 7.80 6.20
N PHE A 88 -4.63 9.04 6.39
CA PHE A 88 -5.91 9.30 7.05
C PHE A 88 -7.09 8.67 6.29
N LEU A 89 -7.13 8.85 4.96
CA LEU A 89 -8.13 8.23 4.11
C LEU A 89 -8.02 6.69 4.07
N GLY A 90 -6.81 6.15 4.25
CA GLY A 90 -6.55 4.72 4.33
C GLY A 90 -7.26 4.05 5.51
N VAL A 91 -7.31 4.73 6.67
CA VAL A 91 -8.06 4.23 7.84
C VAL A 91 -9.57 4.18 7.53
N ALA A 92 -10.11 5.25 6.94
CA ALA A 92 -11.52 5.30 6.53
C ALA A 92 -11.85 4.20 5.51
N ARG A 93 -10.96 3.95 4.55
CA ARG A 93 -11.09 2.86 3.57
C ARG A 93 -11.21 1.49 4.24
N ILE A 94 -10.34 1.16 5.20
CA ILE A 94 -10.36 -0.12 5.91
C ILE A 94 -11.71 -0.31 6.62
N GLY A 95 -12.18 0.71 7.32
CA GLY A 95 -13.48 0.68 8.01
C GLY A 95 -14.65 0.46 7.05
N MET A 96 -14.69 1.21 5.95
CA MET A 96 -15.76 1.10 4.96
C MET A 96 -15.76 -0.25 4.24
N MET A 97 -14.59 -0.77 3.88
CA MET A 97 -14.46 -2.10 3.28
C MET A 97 -14.91 -3.20 4.25
N ALA A 98 -14.49 -3.14 5.51
CA ALA A 98 -14.89 -4.11 6.52
C ALA A 98 -16.41 -4.12 6.74
N TYR A 99 -17.04 -2.94 6.81
CA TYR A 99 -18.49 -2.82 6.95
C TYR A 99 -19.24 -3.40 5.74
N GLN A 100 -18.84 -3.02 4.52
CA GLN A 100 -19.45 -3.52 3.28
C GLN A 100 -19.34 -5.03 3.14
N LEU A 101 -18.18 -5.60 3.49
CA LEU A 101 -17.94 -7.03 3.40
C LEU A 101 -18.80 -7.81 4.39
N GLN A 102 -19.09 -7.22 5.56
CA GLN A 102 -20.02 -7.82 6.53
C GLN A 102 -21.48 -7.69 6.10
N ALA A 103 -21.88 -6.55 5.53
CA ALA A 103 -23.25 -6.33 5.07
C ALA A 103 -23.63 -7.23 3.87
N ASN A 104 -22.66 -7.56 3.01
CA ASN A 104 -22.89 -8.35 1.79
C ASN A 104 -22.59 -9.86 1.92
N LYS A 105 -22.43 -10.38 3.15
CA LYS A 105 -22.09 -11.79 3.41
C LYS A 105 -23.04 -12.78 2.72
N ASP A 106 -24.35 -12.50 2.79
CA ASP A 106 -25.39 -13.38 2.23
C ASP A 106 -25.43 -13.37 0.70
N ARG A 107 -25.06 -12.23 0.09
CA ARG A 107 -24.95 -12.13 -1.36
C ARG A 107 -23.72 -12.88 -1.88
N ILE A 108 -22.62 -12.85 -1.13
CA ILE A 108 -21.39 -13.58 -1.46
C ILE A 108 -21.61 -15.10 -1.33
N SER A 109 -22.29 -15.56 -0.27
CA SER A 109 -22.64 -16.98 -0.14
C SER A 109 -23.57 -17.43 -1.27
N GLY A 110 -24.59 -16.63 -1.61
CA GLY A 110 -25.49 -16.91 -2.72
C GLY A 110 -24.78 -16.96 -4.08
N GLY A 111 -23.78 -16.10 -4.32
CA GLY A 111 -23.00 -16.06 -5.55
C GLY A 111 -22.12 -17.29 -5.78
N CYS A 112 -21.67 -17.97 -4.72
CA CYS A 112 -20.87 -19.19 -4.82
C CYS A 112 -21.71 -20.43 -5.15
N TRP A 113 -22.94 -20.51 -4.63
CA TRP A 113 -23.84 -21.64 -4.89
C TRP A 113 -24.69 -21.46 -6.17
N GLY A 114 -25.01 -20.23 -6.56
CA GLY A 114 -25.72 -19.92 -7.81
C GLY A 114 -24.88 -20.15 -9.07
N ALA A 115 -23.56 -19.97 -9.00
CA ALA A 115 -22.64 -20.22 -10.11
C ALA A 115 -22.51 -21.71 -10.49
N VAL A 116 -22.75 -22.61 -9.54
CA VAL A 116 -22.67 -24.07 -9.75
C VAL A 116 -23.93 -24.61 -10.45
N ASN A 117 -25.09 -23.98 -10.24
CA ASN A 117 -26.38 -24.54 -10.63
C ASN A 117 -26.98 -23.98 -11.94
N ASP A 118 -26.73 -22.72 -12.31
CA ASP A 118 -27.53 -22.09 -13.39
C ASP A 118 -26.91 -22.10 -14.80
N LYS A 119 -25.61 -22.39 -14.97
CA LYS A 119 -24.98 -22.32 -16.31
C LYS A 119 -23.95 -23.41 -16.67
N GLY A 120 -23.69 -24.39 -15.80
CA GLY A 120 -22.65 -25.39 -16.04
C GLY A 120 -21.24 -24.78 -16.24
N TYR A 121 -21.05 -23.52 -15.86
CA TYR A 121 -19.76 -22.87 -15.88
C TYR A 121 -18.95 -23.42 -14.70
N SER A 122 -17.89 -24.19 -15.01
CA SER A 122 -16.81 -24.36 -14.07
C SER A 122 -16.31 -22.97 -13.65
N PRO A 123 -15.89 -22.75 -12.40
CA PRO A 123 -15.36 -21.46 -11.97
C PRO A 123 -14.15 -21.14 -12.86
N MET A 124 -14.37 -20.30 -13.88
CA MET A 124 -13.32 -19.82 -14.76
C MET A 124 -12.43 -18.88 -13.94
N GLY A 125 -11.40 -19.47 -13.34
CA GLY A 125 -10.37 -18.78 -12.58
C GLY A 125 -10.06 -19.47 -11.24
N THR A 126 -8.78 -19.78 -11.02
CA THR A 126 -8.25 -20.32 -9.75
C THR A 126 -8.65 -19.50 -8.53
N ALA A 127 -8.80 -18.18 -8.68
CA ALA A 127 -9.21 -17.31 -7.59
C ALA A 127 -10.71 -17.42 -7.23
N ALA A 128 -11.59 -17.85 -8.15
CA ALA A 128 -13.02 -18.04 -7.86
C ALA A 128 -13.26 -19.31 -7.04
N ALA A 129 -12.51 -20.37 -7.36
CA ALA A 129 -12.47 -21.59 -6.56
C ALA A 129 -11.94 -21.32 -5.14
N PHE A 130 -10.98 -20.40 -4.97
CA PHE A 130 -10.37 -20.09 -3.68
C PHE A 130 -11.37 -19.49 -2.68
N TYR A 131 -12.17 -18.48 -3.07
CA TYR A 131 -13.12 -17.86 -2.13
C TYR A 131 -14.40 -18.69 -1.93
N CYS A 132 -14.82 -19.51 -2.89
CA CYS A 132 -15.99 -20.39 -2.72
C CYS A 132 -15.70 -21.64 -1.88
N ASN A 133 -14.45 -22.11 -1.82
CA ASN A 133 -14.06 -23.24 -0.96
C ASN A 133 -13.66 -22.81 0.46
N THR A 134 -13.48 -21.52 0.70
CA THR A 134 -13.06 -20.98 2.02
C THR A 134 -14.30 -20.47 2.77
N PRO A 135 -14.44 -20.74 4.09
CA PRO A 135 -15.50 -20.16 4.88
C PRO A 135 -15.47 -18.63 4.80
N ILE A 136 -16.62 -18.00 4.51
CA ILE A 136 -16.73 -16.55 4.29
C ILE A 136 -16.20 -15.75 5.48
N ALA A 137 -16.42 -16.22 6.71
CA ALA A 137 -15.90 -15.59 7.91
C ALA A 137 -14.36 -15.52 7.92
N THR A 138 -13.69 -16.61 7.54
CA THR A 138 -12.22 -16.69 7.44
C THR A 138 -11.69 -15.81 6.31
N PHE A 139 -12.37 -15.81 5.16
CA PHE A 139 -12.01 -14.95 4.03
C PHE A 139 -12.07 -13.45 4.39
N ILE A 140 -13.15 -13.02 5.05
CA ILE A 140 -13.32 -11.63 5.50
C ILE A 140 -12.21 -11.23 6.48
N MET A 141 -11.88 -12.13 7.42
CA MET A 141 -10.81 -11.87 8.39
C MET A 141 -9.45 -11.72 7.71
N LEU A 142 -9.09 -12.63 6.78
CA LEU A 142 -7.83 -12.56 6.03
C LEU A 142 -7.74 -11.29 5.19
N PHE A 143 -8.83 -10.89 4.55
CA PHE A 143 -8.89 -9.66 3.76
C PHE A 143 -8.65 -8.41 4.61
N ILE A 144 -9.29 -8.33 5.78
CA ILE A 144 -9.10 -7.22 6.72
C ILE A 144 -7.67 -7.18 7.27
N ILE A 145 -7.12 -8.33 7.67
CA ILE A 145 -5.74 -8.43 8.14
C ILE A 145 -4.76 -7.98 7.04
N GLY A 146 -4.97 -8.40 5.79
CA GLY A 146 -4.17 -7.97 4.66
C GLY A 146 -4.17 -6.45 4.45
N LEU A 147 -5.34 -5.81 4.57
CA LEU A 147 -5.46 -4.35 4.49
C LEU A 147 -4.74 -3.63 5.64
N VAL A 148 -4.81 -4.18 6.86
CA VAL A 148 -4.11 -3.62 8.02
C VAL A 148 -2.59 -3.74 7.84
N ILE A 149 -2.10 -4.88 7.36
CA ILE A 149 -0.67 -5.07 7.06
C ILE A 149 -0.21 -4.08 5.98
N ASP A 150 -0.95 -3.93 4.89
CA ASP A 150 -0.64 -2.94 3.85
C ASP A 150 -0.60 -1.52 4.43
N PHE A 151 -1.54 -1.16 5.30
CA PHE A 151 -1.55 0.14 5.97
C PHE A 151 -0.31 0.36 6.85
N VAL A 152 0.09 -0.64 7.62
CA VAL A 152 1.31 -0.59 8.44
C VAL A 152 2.56 -0.43 7.57
N ILE A 153 2.65 -1.16 6.46
CA ILE A 153 3.77 -1.04 5.51
C ILE A 153 3.81 0.37 4.91
N ASN A 154 2.66 0.97 4.60
CA ASN A 154 2.57 2.33 4.09
C ASN A 154 2.96 3.39 5.12
N LEU A 155 2.60 3.21 6.39
CA LEU A 155 3.07 4.05 7.49
C LEU A 155 4.57 3.93 7.70
N TYR A 156 5.12 2.72 7.59
CA TYR A 156 6.55 2.50 7.68
C TYR A 156 7.30 3.16 6.51
N MET A 157 6.76 3.09 5.29
CA MET A 157 7.29 3.83 4.13
C MET A 157 7.29 5.34 4.37
N TYR A 158 6.18 5.87 4.89
CA TYR A 158 6.10 7.26 5.30
C TYR A 158 7.20 7.64 6.29
N PHE A 159 7.39 6.84 7.34
CA PHE A 159 8.42 7.07 8.35
C PHE A 159 9.83 7.13 7.76
N VAL A 160 10.19 6.18 6.89
CA VAL A 160 11.51 6.12 6.27
C VAL A 160 11.76 7.30 5.34
N VAL A 161 10.80 7.66 4.48
CA VAL A 161 10.95 8.80 3.55
C VAL A 161 10.93 10.14 4.31
N TRP A 162 10.11 10.27 5.35
CA TRP A 162 10.11 11.43 6.23
C TRP A 162 11.48 11.63 6.89
N ARG A 163 12.11 10.54 7.38
CA ARG A 163 13.46 10.61 7.93
C ARG A 163 14.48 11.05 6.89
N PHE A 164 14.38 10.54 5.66
CA PHE A 164 15.24 10.97 4.55
C PHE A 164 15.04 12.46 4.22
N TYR A 165 13.79 12.94 4.22
CA TYR A 165 13.46 14.35 4.07
C TYR A 165 14.06 15.23 5.18
N VAL A 166 13.95 14.83 6.45
CA VAL A 166 14.54 15.57 7.58
C VAL A 166 16.07 15.62 7.47
N ARG A 167 16.72 14.54 7.05
CA ARG A 167 18.18 14.51 6.82
C ARG A 167 18.60 15.49 5.73
N MET A 168 17.88 15.54 4.61
CA MET A 168 18.17 16.51 3.54
C MET A 168 17.92 17.97 3.97
N ARG A 169 16.98 18.20 4.89
CA ARG A 169 16.71 19.55 5.44
C ARG A 169 17.80 20.02 6.40
N LEU A 170 18.31 19.13 7.24
CA LEU A 170 19.33 19.44 8.27
C LEU A 170 20.75 19.56 7.68
N TYR A 171 21.04 18.84 6.60
CA TYR A 171 22.32 18.92 5.89
C TYR A 171 22.11 19.39 4.45
N PRO A 172 21.67 20.65 4.24
CA PRO A 172 21.48 21.18 2.91
C PRO A 172 22.86 21.41 2.28
N PHE A 173 23.37 20.41 1.55
CA PHE A 173 24.63 20.47 0.79
C PHE A 173 25.83 21.00 1.59
N GLN A 174 26.72 20.11 2.04
CA GLN A 174 28.12 20.51 2.29
C GLN A 174 28.78 20.87 0.94
N LYS A 175 28.48 22.06 0.40
CA LYS A 175 29.27 22.70 -0.64
C LYS A 175 30.61 23.06 -0.01
N GLY A 176 31.61 22.20 -0.16
CA GLY A 176 32.99 22.55 0.19
C GLY A 176 33.90 21.41 0.66
N VAL A 177 33.38 20.22 0.95
CA VAL A 177 34.23 19.10 1.36
C VAL A 177 34.00 17.95 0.39
N ALA A 178 35.04 17.64 -0.39
CA ALA A 178 35.12 16.51 -1.32
C ALA A 178 35.19 15.16 -0.59
N LEU A 179 34.42 14.99 0.50
CA LEU A 179 34.12 13.68 1.03
C LEU A 179 32.96 13.16 0.21
N THR A 180 33.21 12.13 -0.59
CA THR A 180 32.15 11.38 -1.24
C THR A 180 31.13 10.99 -0.16
N TYR A 181 29.84 11.14 -0.45
CA TYR A 181 28.73 10.85 0.48
C TYR A 181 28.86 9.47 1.18
N GLU A 182 29.59 8.52 0.60
CA GLU A 182 29.96 7.26 1.23
C GLU A 182 30.80 7.43 2.51
N GLN A 183 31.78 8.34 2.55
CA GLN A 183 32.64 8.55 3.73
C GLN A 183 31.86 9.10 4.93
N GLY A 184 30.84 9.94 4.70
CA GLY A 184 29.93 10.40 5.76
C GLY A 184 28.94 9.34 6.26
N LEU A 185 28.93 8.15 5.66
CA LEU A 185 28.12 7.01 6.09
C LEU A 185 28.86 6.08 7.06
N TYR A 186 30.19 6.14 7.11
CA TYR A 186 31.04 5.26 7.93
C TYR A 186 31.63 5.92 9.19
N GLU A 187 31.52 7.25 9.32
CA GLU A 187 32.03 8.00 10.49
C GLU A 187 30.98 8.22 11.60
N ILE A 188 29.81 7.56 11.54
CA ILE A 188 28.76 7.66 12.56
C ILE A 188 28.23 6.27 12.95
#